data_AF-A0AAV8SFD9-F1
#
_entry.id   AF-A0AAV8SFD9-F1
#
_cell.length_a   1.000
_cell.length_b   1.000
_cell.length_c   1.000
_cell.angle_alpha   90.00
_cell.angle_beta   90.00
_cell.angle_gamma   90.00
#
_symmetry.space_group_name_H-M   'P 1'
#
loop_
_entity.id
_entity.type
_entity.pdbx_description
1 polymer ?
#
loop_
_entity_poly.entity_id
_entity_poly.type
_entity_poly.pdbx_seq_one_letter_code
_entity_poly.pdbx_strand_id
1 'polypeptide(L)'
;MAPREPARISSYLWTKYADYVHSRWEKTFLWDMIQPYRRPRSFTPLVTVYIGAFYTGVVAAAITEQLYKEKFWEDHPGEAVPLMRPKFYGGPWKVDRGQVPPTYEAKP
;
A
#
# COMPACT_ATOMS: atom_id res chain seq x y z
N MET A 1 -24.25 -61.12 -8.17
CA MET A 1 -22.87 -60.88 -8.66
C MET A 1 -22.24 -59.80 -7.78
N ALA A 2 -21.31 -60.15 -6.89
CA ALA A 2 -20.70 -59.16 -6.00
C ALA A 2 -19.85 -58.17 -6.82
N PRO A 3 -19.97 -56.85 -6.58
CA PRO A 3 -19.19 -55.86 -7.34
C PRO A 3 -17.70 -56.04 -7.04
N ARG A 4 -16.87 -55.99 -8.08
CA ARG A 4 -15.40 -56.08 -7.98
C ARG A 4 -14.88 -54.95 -7.09
N GLU A 5 -13.95 -55.24 -6.18
CA GLU A 5 -13.36 -54.25 -5.25
C GLU A 5 -12.99 -52.88 -5.85
N PRO A 6 -12.39 -52.75 -7.05
CA PRO A 6 -12.09 -51.45 -7.64
C PRO A 6 -13.34 -50.59 -7.89
N ALA A 7 -14.50 -51.21 -8.19
CA ALA A 7 -15.76 -50.49 -8.38
C ALA A 7 -16.35 -49.94 -7.07
N ARG A 8 -16.03 -50.57 -5.92
CA ARG A 8 -16.42 -50.05 -4.60
C ARG A 8 -15.57 -48.85 -4.21
N ILE A 9 -14.26 -48.90 -4.46
CA ILE A 9 -13.35 -47.80 -4.17
C ILE A 9 -13.66 -46.59 -5.04
N SER A 10 -13.91 -46.78 -6.33
CA SER A 10 -14.28 -45.68 -7.22
C SER A 10 -15.61 -45.03 -6.83
N SER A 11 -16.63 -45.84 -6.50
CA SER A 11 -17.91 -45.32 -6.02
C SER A 11 -17.75 -44.57 -4.69
N TYR A 12 -16.98 -45.12 -3.75
CA TYR A 12 -16.73 -44.47 -2.46
C TYR A 12 -16.02 -43.13 -2.61
N LEU A 13 -14.97 -43.07 -3.45
CA LEU A 13 -14.26 -41.82 -3.74
C LEU A 13 -15.17 -40.80 -4.44
N TRP A 14 -16.01 -41.25 -5.36
CA TRP A 14 -16.97 -40.39 -6.06
C TRP A 14 -18.01 -39.82 -5.11
N THR A 15 -18.60 -40.64 -4.24
CA THR A 15 -19.54 -40.18 -3.22
C THR A 15 -18.86 -39.18 -2.28
N LYS A 16 -17.65 -39.46 -1.80
CA LYS A 16 -16.90 -38.53 -0.93
C LYS A 16 -16.56 -37.20 -1.61
N TYR A 17 -16.20 -37.24 -2.89
CA TYR A 17 -15.95 -36.02 -3.66
C TYR A 17 -17.24 -35.22 -3.87
N ALA A 18 -18.34 -35.88 -4.22
CA ALA A 18 -19.64 -35.24 -4.39
C ALA A 18 -20.09 -34.57 -3.07
N ASP A 19 -19.97 -35.26 -1.94
CA ASP A 19 -20.29 -34.71 -0.61
C ASP A 19 -19.40 -33.51 -0.25
N TYR A 20 -18.12 -33.56 -0.61
CA TYR A 20 -17.18 -32.45 -0.39
C TYR A 20 -17.54 -31.22 -1.25
N VAL A 21 -17.82 -31.43 -2.53
CA VAL A 21 -18.21 -30.35 -3.44
C VAL A 21 -19.54 -29.74 -3.00
N HIS A 22 -20.51 -30.58 -2.63
CA HIS A 22 -21.82 -30.15 -2.18
C HIS A 22 -21.73 -29.33 -0.88
N SER A 23 -20.99 -29.81 0.13
CA SER A 23 -20.81 -29.08 1.38
C SER A 23 -20.01 -27.79 1.22
N ARG A 24 -19.09 -27.71 0.25
CA ARG A 24 -18.43 -26.45 -0.13
C ARG A 24 -19.42 -25.47 -0.77
N TRP A 25 -20.26 -25.94 -1.68
CA TRP A 25 -21.26 -25.12 -2.36
C TRP A 25 -22.30 -24.55 -1.38
N GLU A 26 -22.82 -25.37 -0.47
CA GLU A 26 -23.77 -24.93 0.57
C GLU A 26 -23.18 -23.83 1.45
N LYS A 27 -21.91 -23.99 1.85
CA LYS A 27 -21.22 -22.96 2.64
C LYS A 27 -21.15 -21.65 1.87
N THR A 28 -20.73 -21.67 0.60
CA THR A 28 -20.67 -20.45 -0.22
C THR A 28 -22.05 -19.83 -0.44
N PHE A 29 -23.07 -20.64 -0.70
CA PHE A 29 -24.44 -20.17 -0.90
C PHE A 29 -25.02 -19.50 0.36
N LEU A 30 -24.81 -20.08 1.53
CA LEU A 30 -25.21 -19.47 2.81
C LEU A 30 -24.47 -18.13 3.05
N TRP A 31 -23.18 -18.06 2.71
CA TRP A 31 -22.43 -16.80 2.81
C TRP A 31 -22.96 -15.73 1.85
N ASP A 32 -23.29 -16.10 0.62
CA ASP A 32 -23.83 -15.19 -0.39
C ASP A 32 -25.27 -14.75 -0.05
N MET A 33 -26.05 -15.60 0.59
CA MET A 33 -27.39 -15.25 1.07
C MET A 33 -27.34 -14.26 2.25
N ILE A 34 -26.30 -14.31 3.09
CA ILE A 34 -26.11 -13.39 4.23
C ILE A 34 -25.45 -12.07 3.80
N GLN A 35 -24.75 -12.03 2.66
CA GLN A 35 -24.08 -10.83 2.11
C GLN A 35 -24.97 -9.57 2.10
N PRO A 36 -26.24 -9.61 1.62
CA PRO A 36 -27.11 -8.42 1.60
C PRO A 36 -27.50 -7.89 2.98
N TYR A 37 -27.48 -8.74 4.01
CA TYR A 37 -27.81 -8.37 5.40
C TYR A 37 -26.58 -7.92 6.19
N ARG A 38 -25.37 -8.09 5.64
CA ARG A 38 -24.16 -7.54 6.24
C ARG A 38 -24.13 -6.03 6.01
N ARG A 39 -23.75 -5.29 7.07
CA ARG A 39 -23.43 -3.87 6.96
C ARG A 39 -22.40 -3.67 5.83
N PRO A 40 -22.61 -2.73 4.89
CA PRO A 40 -21.63 -2.44 3.85
C PRO A 40 -20.28 -2.13 4.51
N ARG A 41 -19.18 -2.62 3.93
CA ARG A 41 -17.83 -2.33 4.44
C ARG A 41 -17.71 -0.82 4.64
N SER A 42 -17.51 -0.41 5.88
CA SER A 42 -17.38 1.01 6.21
C SER A 42 -16.22 1.60 5.43
N PHE A 43 -16.40 2.81 4.89
CA PHE A 43 -15.33 3.58 4.24
C PHE A 43 -14.26 4.05 5.25
N THR A 44 -14.57 4.00 6.55
CA THR A 44 -13.72 4.41 7.67
C THR A 44 -12.30 3.85 7.65
N PRO A 45 -12.05 2.53 7.56
CA PRO A 45 -10.69 1.97 7.48
C PRO A 45 -9.87 2.57 6.34
N LEU A 46 -10.50 2.85 5.19
CA LEU A 46 -9.81 3.45 4.06
C LEU A 46 -9.39 4.89 4.38
N VAL A 47 -10.31 5.70 4.92
CA VAL A 47 -10.03 7.08 5.35
C VAL A 47 -8.92 7.12 6.40
N THR A 48 -8.96 6.23 7.40
CA THR A 48 -7.95 6.17 8.45
C THR A 48 -6.57 5.89 7.88
N VAL A 49 -6.45 4.94 6.94
CA VAL A 49 -5.17 4.63 6.28
C VAL A 49 -4.68 5.82 5.46
N TYR A 50 -5.55 6.50 4.72
CA TYR A 50 -5.17 7.69 3.95
C TYR A 50 -4.66 8.82 4.84
N ILE A 51 -5.35 9.11 5.95
CA ILE A 51 -4.92 10.12 6.92
C ILE A 51 -3.55 9.74 7.50
N GLY A 52 -3.39 8.48 7.93
CA GLY A 52 -2.12 7.99 8.47
C GLY A 52 -0.96 8.11 7.46
N ALA A 53 -1.19 7.68 6.22
CA ALA A 53 -0.19 7.77 5.15
C ALA A 53 0.18 9.22 4.82
N PHE A 54 -0.81 10.11 4.75
CA PHE A 54 -0.59 11.54 4.49
C PHE A 54 0.31 12.18 5.55
N TYR A 55 -0.05 12.08 6.83
CA TYR A 55 0.72 12.71 7.90
C TYR A 55 2.10 12.09 8.08
N THR A 56 2.22 10.78 7.87
CA THR A 56 3.53 10.10 7.87
C THR A 56 4.44 10.67 6.77
N GLY A 57 3.90 10.90 5.56
CA GLY A 57 4.62 11.51 4.46
C GLY A 57 5.09 12.95 4.75
N VAL A 58 4.22 13.77 5.36
CA VAL A 58 4.55 15.15 5.75
C VAL A 58 5.67 15.19 6.78
N VAL A 59 5.58 14.36 7.82
CA VAL A 59 6.61 14.29 8.87
C VAL A 59 7.94 13.80 8.30
N ALA A 60 7.92 12.76 7.47
CA ALA A 60 9.13 12.25 6.82
C ALA A 60 9.78 13.33 5.93
N ALA A 61 9.00 14.07 5.14
CA ALA A 61 9.51 15.16 4.31
C ALA A 61 10.15 16.27 5.17
N ALA A 62 9.51 16.66 6.26
CA ALA A 62 10.04 17.67 7.19
C ALA A 62 11.38 17.23 7.80
N ILE A 63 11.50 15.97 8.23
CA ILE A 63 12.76 15.42 8.75
C ILE A 63 13.85 15.49 7.67
N THR A 64 13.54 15.10 6.43
CA THR A 64 14.54 15.15 5.35
C THR A 64 14.99 16.56 5.00
N GLU A 65 14.09 17.55 5.07
CA GLU A 65 14.43 18.96 4.90
C GLU A 65 15.38 19.45 6.00
N GLN A 66 15.12 19.08 7.26
CA GLN A 66 15.97 19.53 8.37
C GLN A 66 17.36 18.89 8.31
N LEU A 67 17.45 17.58 8.04
CA LEU A 67 18.74 16.91 7.85
C LEU A 67 19.53 17.51 6.68
N TYR A 68 18.85 17.90 5.59
CA TYR A 68 19.48 18.60 4.48
C TYR A 68 20.09 19.94 4.92
N LYS A 69 19.37 20.69 5.76
CA LYS A 69 19.84 21.98 6.27
C LYS A 69 21.00 21.87 7.24
N GLU A 70 20.93 20.91 8.17
CA GLU A 70 22.02 20.63 9.10
C GLU A 70 23.31 20.30 8.35
N LYS A 71 23.23 19.38 7.38
CA LYS A 71 24.38 19.02 6.53
C LYS A 71 24.93 20.21 5.75
N PHE A 72 24.06 21.04 5.17
CA PHE A 72 24.51 22.21 4.42
C PHE A 72 25.27 23.21 5.30
N TRP A 73 24.84 23.41 6.55
CA TRP A 73 25.52 24.30 7.50
C TRP A 73 26.87 23.77 7.98
N GLU A 74 27.07 22.45 8.02
CA GLU A 74 28.38 21.87 8.30
C GLU A 74 29.41 22.27 7.24
N ASP A 75 29.00 22.28 5.96
CA ASP A 75 29.85 22.61 4.82
C ASP A 75 29.95 24.13 4.57
N HIS A 76 28.91 24.89 4.92
CA HIS A 76 28.76 26.33 4.62
C HIS A 76 28.32 27.15 5.85
N PRO A 77 29.25 27.46 6.78
CA PRO A 77 28.90 28.18 8.00
C PRO A 77 28.45 29.62 7.70
N GLY A 78 27.26 29.98 8.18
CA GLY A 78 26.72 31.35 8.07
C GLY A 78 26.02 31.67 6.75
N GLU A 79 25.95 30.73 5.81
CA GLU A 79 25.18 30.88 4.58
C GLU A 79 23.69 30.54 4.78
N ALA A 80 22.83 31.25 4.04
CA ALA A 80 21.40 30.96 4.03
C ALA A 80 21.14 29.65 3.29
N VAL A 81 20.52 28.68 3.96
CA VAL A 81 20.30 27.37 3.36
C VAL A 81 19.26 27.45 2.23
N PRO A 82 19.56 26.92 1.04
CA PRO A 82 18.55 26.74 0.01
C PRO A 82 17.43 25.79 0.45
N LEU A 83 16.24 25.94 -0.13
CA LEU A 83 15.15 24.98 0.08
C LEU A 83 15.48 23.67 -0.65
N MET A 84 15.32 22.51 -0.01
CA MET A 84 15.60 21.23 -0.67
C MET A 84 14.68 21.06 -1.89
N ARG A 85 15.23 20.52 -2.99
CA ARG A 85 14.40 20.17 -4.15
C ARG A 85 13.48 18.98 -3.76
N PRO A 86 12.18 19.07 -4.05
CA PRO A 86 11.24 17.98 -3.80
C PRO A 86 11.63 16.75 -4.61
N LYS A 87 11.72 15.60 -3.93
CA LYS A 87 12.08 14.32 -4.57
C LYS A 87 11.01 13.80 -5.53
N PHE A 88 9.75 14.18 -5.30
CA PHE A 88 8.59 13.65 -6.02
C PHE A 88 7.97 14.62 -7.04
N TYR A 89 8.61 15.78 -7.30
CA TYR A 89 8.12 16.75 -8.26
C TYR A 89 9.05 16.80 -9.48
N GLY A 90 8.56 16.34 -10.63
CA GLY A 90 9.29 16.36 -11.90
C GLY A 90 9.10 17.64 -12.71
N GLY A 91 8.27 18.58 -12.24
CA GLY A 91 8.04 19.85 -12.90
C GLY A 91 9.15 20.87 -12.68
N PRO A 92 9.06 22.04 -13.33
CA PRO A 92 10.01 23.14 -13.13
C PRO A 92 9.93 23.66 -11.69
N TRP A 93 11.00 23.44 -10.92
CA TRP A 93 11.11 23.90 -9.54
C TRP A 93 11.44 25.40 -9.50
N LYS A 94 10.43 26.23 -9.23
CA LYS A 94 10.57 27.68 -9.05
C LYS A 94 10.46 28.00 -7.56
N VAL A 95 11.54 28.48 -6.96
CA VAL A 95 11.52 29.03 -5.60
C VAL A 95 11.03 30.48 -5.70
N ASP A 96 10.02 30.84 -4.90
CA ASP A 96 9.50 32.21 -4.86
C ASP A 96 10.62 33.22 -4.59
N ARG A 97 10.58 34.36 -5.31
CA ARG A 97 11.61 35.43 -5.44
C ARG A 97 12.63 35.28 -6.58
N GLY A 98 12.43 34.37 -7.52
CA GLY A 98 13.07 34.44 -8.84
C GLY A 98 14.58 34.20 -8.87
N GLN A 99 15.20 33.83 -7.76
CA GLN A 99 16.57 33.35 -7.71
C GLN A 99 16.55 31.88 -7.32
N VAL A 100 16.96 31.03 -8.25
CA VAL A 100 17.45 29.69 -7.91
C VAL A 100 18.66 29.95 -7.02
N PRO A 101 18.71 29.47 -5.77
CA PRO A 101 19.96 29.48 -5.02
C PRO A 101 20.99 28.80 -5.92
N PRO A 102 22.19 29.36 -6.12
CA PRO A 102 23.20 28.72 -6.95
C PRO A 102 23.28 27.28 -6.49
N THR A 103 22.85 26.36 -7.35
CA THR A 103 23.12 24.94 -7.12
C THR A 103 24.62 24.93 -7.20
N TYR A 104 25.30 24.80 -6.05
CA TYR A 104 26.75 24.80 -5.97
C TYR A 104 27.24 23.96 -7.14
N GLU A 105 27.80 24.63 -8.14
CA GLU A 105 28.29 23.95 -9.31
C GLU A 105 29.30 22.96 -8.77
N ALA A 106 29.12 21.67 -9.09
CA ALA A 106 30.18 20.71 -8.90
C ALA A 106 31.38 21.28 -9.65
N LYS A 107 32.33 21.84 -8.91
CA LYS A 107 33.58 22.33 -9.46
C LYS A 107 34.29 21.11 -10.08
N PRO A 108 34.84 21.22 -11.31
CA PRO A 108 35.56 20.11 -11.95
C PRO A 108 36.70 19.58 -11.07
#